data_AF-A0A495SLZ3-F1
#
_entry.id   AF-A0A495SLZ3-F1
#
_cell.length_a   1.000
_cell.length_b   1.000
_cell.length_c   1.000
_cell.angle_alpha   90.00
_cell.angle_beta   90.00
_cell.angle_gamma   90.00
#
_symmetry.space_group_name_H-M   'P 1'
#
loop_
_entity.id
_entity.type
_entity.pdbx_description
1 polymer ?
#
loop_
_entity_poly.entity_id
_entity_poly.type
_entity_poly.pdbx_seq_one_letter_code
_entity_poly.pdbx_strand_id
1 'polypeptide(L)' 'MMMDINFKTKRMENTIKILLSVVKIKNKALYFFSRKPSPENFEIRKKYELDIAEIERAILILKGL' A
#
# COMPACT_ATOMS: atom_id res chain seq x y z
N MET A 1 21.71 -22.87 0.63
CA MET A 1 21.00 -22.56 1.89
C MET A 1 21.20 -21.12 2.37
N MET A 2 22.41 -20.66 2.69
CA MET A 2 22.60 -19.29 3.21
C MET A 2 22.39 -18.18 2.16
N MET A 3 22.73 -18.43 0.89
CA MET A 3 22.45 -17.51 -0.22
C MET A 3 20.94 -17.38 -0.54
N ASP A 4 20.18 -18.47 -0.38
CA ASP A 4 18.74 -18.51 -0.69
C ASP A 4 17.90 -17.69 0.29
N ILE A 5 18.32 -17.66 1.57
CA ILE A 5 17.67 -16.87 2.62
C ILE A 5 17.88 -15.38 2.34
N ASN A 6 19.11 -14.96 2.02
CA ASN A 6 19.43 -13.57 1.68
C ASN A 6 18.65 -13.08 0.45
N PHE A 7 18.47 -13.93 -0.55
CA PHE A 7 17.69 -13.59 -1.74
C PHE A 7 16.20 -13.41 -1.44
N LYS A 8 15.61 -14.31 -0.64
CA LYS A 8 14.20 -14.21 -0.21
C LYS A 8 13.94 -12.95 0.62
N THR A 9 14.83 -12.64 1.57
CA THR A 9 14.74 -11.41 2.37
C THR A 9 14.80 -10.16 1.50
N LYS A 10 15.76 -10.09 0.56
CA LYS A 10 15.90 -8.95 -0.37
C LYS A 10 14.67 -8.78 -1.26
N ARG A 11 14.06 -9.88 -1.71
CA ARG A 11 12.81 -9.84 -2.50
C ARG A 11 11.65 -9.31 -1.67
N MET A 12 11.51 -9.76 -0.42
CA MET A 12 10.49 -9.30 0.51
C MET A 12 10.61 -7.80 0.82
N GLU A 13 11.83 -7.31 1.08
CA GLU A 13 12.10 -5.88 1.29
C GLU A 13 11.69 -5.03 0.08
N ASN A 14 12.00 -5.50 -1.14
CA ASN A 14 11.58 -4.82 -2.36
C ASN A 14 10.05 -4.82 -2.52
N THR A 15 9.37 -5.93 -2.21
CA THR A 15 7.90 -5.97 -2.20
C THR A 15 7.32 -4.95 -1.22
N ILE A 16 7.85 -4.87 0.01
CA ILE A 16 7.42 -3.87 1.00
C ILE A 16 7.64 -2.44 0.47
N LYS A 17 8.79 -2.15 -0.15
CA LYS A 17 9.06 -0.83 -0.76
C LYS A 17 8.05 -0.46 -1.85
N ILE A 18 7.68 -1.41 -2.70
CA ILE A 18 6.66 -1.21 -3.74
C ILE A 18 5.31 -0.91 -3.10
N LEU A 19 4.88 -1.72 -2.12
CA LEU A 19 3.61 -1.54 -1.41
C LEU A 19 3.52 -0.17 -0.72
N LEU A 20 4.58 0.25 -0.02
CA LEU A 20 4.67 1.59 0.58
C LEU A 20 4.55 2.71 -0.46
N SER A 21 5.11 2.51 -1.66
CA SER A 21 5.01 3.48 -2.75
C SER A 21 3.56 3.59 -3.27
N VAL A 22 2.84 2.47 -3.36
CA VAL A 22 1.42 2.46 -3.73
C VAL A 22 0.56 3.19 -2.70
N VAL A 23 0.79 2.95 -1.40
CA VAL A 23 0.09 3.67 -0.31
C VAL A 23 0.31 5.18 -0.44
N LYS A 24 1.56 5.62 -0.69
CA LYS A 24 1.88 7.04 -0.89
C LYS A 24 1.10 7.65 -2.06
N ILE A 25 1.00 6.95 -3.19
CA ILE A 25 0.25 7.41 -4.37
C ILE A 25 -1.24 7.52 -4.06
N LYS A 26 -1.82 6.50 -3.41
CA LYS A 26 -3.24 6.50 -3.04
C LYS A 26 -3.58 7.61 -2.04
N ASN A 27 -2.74 7.83 -1.03
CA ASN A 27 -2.89 8.94 -0.10
C ASN A 27 -2.85 10.31 -0.79
N LYS A 28 -1.99 10.49 -1.79
CA LYS A 28 -1.96 11.71 -2.59
C LYS A 28 -3.25 11.89 -3.39
N ALA A 29 -3.79 10.82 -3.96
CA ALA A 29 -5.07 10.87 -4.67
C ALA A 29 -6.24 11.21 -3.72
N LEU A 30 -6.28 10.60 -2.53
CA LEU A 30 -7.28 10.90 -1.49
C LEU A 30 -7.31 12.37 -1.10
N TYR A 31 -6.15 13.02 -1.05
CA TYR A 31 -6.04 14.47 -0.81
C TYR A 31 -6.67 15.32 -1.93
N PHE A 32 -6.56 14.90 -3.19
CA PHE A 32 -7.21 15.61 -4.28
C PHE A 32 -8.74 15.43 -4.24
N PHE A 33 -9.21 14.21 -3.99
CA PHE A 33 -10.64 13.92 -3.86
C PHE A 33 -11.27 14.62 -2.65
N SER A 34 -10.52 14.84 -1.57
CA SER A 34 -10.99 15.57 -0.39
C SER A 34 -11.33 17.03 -0.66
N ARG A 35 -10.65 17.65 -1.64
CA ARG A 35 -10.76 19.07 -1.96
C ARG A 35 -11.89 19.38 -2.94
N LYS A 36 -12.39 18.37 -3.65
CA LYS A 36 -13.50 18.48 -4.60
C LYS A 36 -14.52 17.37 -4.33
N PRO A 37 -15.34 17.47 -3.28
CA PRO A 37 -16.33 16.45 -2.99
C PRO A 37 -17.37 16.37 -4.11
N SER A 38 -17.47 15.21 -4.74
CA SER A 38 -18.54 14.82 -5.65
C SER A 38 -18.96 13.38 -5.30
N PRO A 39 -20.16 12.92 -5.66
CA PRO A 39 -20.58 11.53 -5.45
C PRO A 39 -19.59 10.52 -6.06
N GLU A 40 -19.10 10.80 -7.26
CA GLU A 40 -18.07 9.98 -7.93
C GLU A 40 -16.76 9.93 -7.13
N ASN A 41 -16.32 11.08 -6.60
CA ASN A 41 -15.12 11.15 -5.78
C ASN A 41 -15.27 10.46 -4.42
N PHE A 42 -16.51 10.34 -3.91
CA PHE A 42 -16.78 9.62 -2.66
C PHE A 42 -16.55 8.11 -2.81
N GLU A 43 -17.04 7.50 -3.90
CA GLU A 43 -16.82 6.08 -4.18
C GLU A 43 -15.33 5.77 -4.38
N ILE A 44 -14.63 6.61 -5.14
CA ILE A 44 -13.19 6.46 -5.37
C ILE A 44 -12.42 6.59 -4.05
N ARG A 45 -12.78 7.55 -3.20
CA ARG A 45 -12.18 7.73 -1.88
C ARG A 45 -12.33 6.48 -1.02
N LYS A 46 -13.55 5.96 -0.88
CA LYS A 46 -13.82 4.76 -0.06
C LYS A 46 -13.04 3.55 -0.57
N LYS A 47 -12.95 3.39 -1.89
CA LYS A 47 -12.13 2.33 -2.50
C LYS A 47 -10.65 2.48 -2.14
N TYR A 48 -10.11 3.69 -2.22
CA TYR A 48 -8.69 3.93 -1.95
C TYR A 48 -8.35 3.74 -0.47
N GLU A 49 -9.25 4.11 0.44
CA GLU A 49 -9.11 3.86 1.88
C GLU A 49 -9.07 2.35 2.19
N LEU A 50 -9.96 1.56 1.56
CA LEU A 50 -9.95 0.10 1.69
C LEU A 50 -8.66 -0.51 1.14
N ASP A 51 -8.24 -0.11 -0.07
CA ASP A 51 -7.01 -0.59 -0.69
C ASP A 51 -5.77 -0.28 0.20
N ILE A 52 -5.72 0.91 0.82
CA ILE A 52 -4.63 1.26 1.74
C ILE A 52 -4.64 0.33 2.95
N ALA A 53 -5.80 0.12 3.58
CA ALA A 53 -5.92 -0.75 4.75
C ALA A 53 -5.56 -2.22 4.45
N GLU A 54 -5.84 -2.71 3.24
CA GLU A 54 -5.41 -4.03 2.79
C GLU A 54 -3.90 -4.11 2.55
N ILE A 55 -3.32 -3.09 1.91
CA ILE A 55 -1.87 -3.02 1.69
C ILE A 55 -1.11 -2.94 3.01
N GLU A 56 -1.59 -2.13 3.97
CA GLU A 56 -0.97 -2.02 5.29
C GLU A 56 -0.99 -3.37 6.04
N ARG A 57 -2.12 -4.10 5.97
CA ARG A 57 -2.20 -5.46 6.50
C ARG A 57 -1.23 -6.42 5.81
N ALA A 58 -1.10 -6.36 4.49
CA ALA A 58 -0.14 -7.17 3.75
C ALA A 58 1.32 -6.85 4.16
N ILE A 59 1.65 -5.59 4.42
CA ILE A 59 2.97 -5.19 4.92
C ILE A 59 3.22 -5.77 6.32
N LEU A 60 2.24 -5.79 7.21
CA LEU A 60 2.38 -6.39 8.55
C LEU A 60 2.68 -7.90 8.45
N ILE A 61 1.92 -8.63 7.64
CA ILE A 61 2.14 -10.06 7.37
C ILE A 61 3.57 -10.30 6.82
N LEU A 62 4.03 -9.48 5.87
CA LEU A 62 5.38 -9.59 5.30
C LEU A 62 6.48 -9.25 6.32
N LYS A 63 6.19 -8.41 7.32
CA LYS A 63 7.12 -8.12 8.42
C LYS A 63 7.10 -9.18 9.52
N GLY A 64 6.12 -10.09 9.51
CA GLY A 64 5.88 -11.05 10.58
C GLY A 64 5.28 -10.39 11.84
N LEU A 65 4.48 -9.33 11.67
CA LEU A 65 3.79 -8.58 12.73
C LEU A 65 2.28 -8.81 12.69
#